data_AF-Q82AM4-F1
#
_entry.id   AF-Q82AM4-F1
#
_cell.length_a   1.000
_cell.length_b   1.000
_cell.length_c   1.000
_cell.angle_alpha   90.00
_cell.angle_beta   90.00
_cell.angle_gamma   90.00
#
_symmetry.space_group_name_H-M   'P 1'
#
loop_
_entity.id
_entity.type
_entity.pdbx_description
1 polymer ?
#
loop_
_entity_poly.entity_id
_entity_poly.type
_entity_poly.pdbx_seq_one_letter_code
_entity_poly.pdbx_strand_id
1 'polypeptide(L)' 'MEAYMAAWTWRFEKADGAEVQPAVAPEEFTTQGDAESWIGEYWKDLKEGGADQVRLFEDTTEIYGPMSLHAEDA' A
#
# COMPACT_ATOMS: atom_id res chain seq x y z
N MET A 1 -5.19 17.42 24.91
CA MET A 1 -5.71 16.28 24.14
C MET A 1 -4.73 16.05 23.02
N GLU A 2 -3.97 14.96 23.06
CA GLU A 2 -3.29 14.48 21.86
C GLU A 2 -4.39 14.10 20.86
N ALA A 3 -4.31 14.66 19.66
CA ALA A 3 -5.17 14.21 18.57
C ALA A 3 -4.78 12.77 18.25
N TYR A 4 -5.76 11.88 18.18
CA TYR A 4 -5.54 10.57 17.58
C TYR A 4 -5.16 10.78 16.12
N MET A 5 -3.91 10.47 15.76
CA MET A 5 -3.49 10.40 14.37
C MET A 5 -3.65 8.95 13.95
N ALA A 6 -4.64 8.68 13.11
CA ALA A 6 -4.82 7.35 12.54
C ALA A 6 -3.61 6.99 11.68
N ALA A 7 -3.11 5.76 11.81
CA ALA A 7 -1.97 5.29 11.05
C ALA A 7 -2.44 4.71 9.71
N TRP A 8 -1.92 5.22 8.60
CA TRP A 8 -2.21 4.68 7.28
C TRP A 8 -1.12 3.70 6.87
N THR A 9 -1.49 2.46 6.54
CA THR A 9 -0.52 1.39 6.27
C THR A 9 -0.88 0.56 5.03
N TRP A 10 0.15 0.13 4.31
CA TRP A 10 0.01 -0.73 3.14
C TRP A 10 0.32 -2.19 3.49
N ARG A 11 -0.58 -3.11 3.12
CA ARG A 11 -0.28 -4.54 3.00
C ARG A 11 0.02 -4.87 1.54
N PHE A 12 1.10 -5.60 1.31
CA PHE A 12 1.55 -6.02 -0.02
C PHE A 12 1.32 -7.51 -0.19
N GLU A 13 0.74 -7.90 -1.31
CA GLU A 13 0.35 -9.28 -1.57
C GLU A 13 0.79 -9.72 -2.96
N LYS A 14 1.01 -11.02 -3.12
CA LYS A 14 1.07 -11.68 -4.42
C LYS A 14 -0.33 -11.90 -4.99
N ALA A 15 -0.40 -12.33 -6.25
CA ALA A 15 -1.66 -12.57 -6.95
C ALA A 15 -2.54 -13.65 -6.31
N ASP A 16 -1.96 -14.54 -5.49
CA ASP A 16 -2.67 -15.56 -4.71
C ASP A 16 -3.18 -15.04 -3.34
N GLY A 17 -2.94 -13.77 -3.02
CA GLY A 17 -3.28 -13.14 -1.75
C GLY A 17 -2.29 -13.39 -0.62
N ALA A 18 -1.17 -14.09 -0.86
CA ALA A 18 -0.13 -14.25 0.15
C ALA A 18 0.60 -12.93 0.38
N GLU A 19 0.75 -12.55 1.66
CA GLU A 19 1.50 -11.36 2.04
C GLU A 19 2.98 -11.50 1.65
N VAL A 20 3.57 -10.41 1.17
CA VAL A 20 4.98 -10.31 0.80
C VAL A 20 5.59 -9.05 1.41
N GLN A 21 6.88 -9.11 1.74
CA GLN A 21 7.60 -7.92 2.17
C GLN A 21 7.84 -7.01 0.95
N PRO A 22 7.57 -5.70 1.05
CA PRO A 22 7.77 -4.80 -0.08
C PRO A 22 9.26 -4.60 -0.35
N ALA A 23 9.63 -4.40 -1.62
CA ALA A 23 10.99 -4.00 -1.99
C ALA A 23 11.34 -2.57 -1.57
N VAL A 24 10.33 -1.71 -1.38
CA VAL A 24 10.47 -0.36 -0.85
C VAL A 24 9.64 -0.27 0.43
N ALA A 25 10.30 0.01 1.56
CA ALA A 25 9.62 0.14 2.84
C ALA A 25 8.79 1.44 2.86
N PRO A 26 7.47 1.39 3.15
CA PRO A 26 6.67 2.58 3.34
C PRO A 26 7.10 3.35 4.59
N GLU A 27 6.97 4.67 4.54
CA GLU A 27 7.06 5.53 5.72
C GLU A 27 5.77 5.50 6.55
N GLU A 28 5.79 6.18 7.70
CA GLU A 28 4.58 6.37 8.50
C GLU A 28 3.72 7.49 7.90
N PHE A 29 2.50 7.16 7.49
CA PHE A 29 1.57 8.12 6.91
C PHE A 29 0.51 8.55 7.94
N THR A 30 0.22 9.85 7.98
CA THR A 30 -0.83 10.42 8.84
C THR A 30 -2.10 10.78 8.08
N THR A 31 -2.10 10.66 6.74
CA THR A 31 -3.27 10.86 5.89
C THR A 31 -3.35 9.81 4.78
N GLN A 32 -4.58 9.55 4.29
CA GLN A 32 -4.81 8.70 3.13
C GLN A 32 -4.07 9.20 1.88
N GLY A 33 -4.12 10.52 1.65
CA GLY A 33 -3.57 11.12 0.44
C GLY A 33 -2.04 10.97 0.34
N ASP A 34 -1.34 11.01 1.48
CA ASP A 34 0.11 10.76 1.52
C ASP A 34 0.39 9.28 1.18
N ALA A 35 -0.36 8.35 1.77
CA ALA A 35 -0.23 6.93 1.50
C ALA A 35 -0.54 6.58 0.02
N GLU A 36 -1.57 7.19 -0.56
CA GLU A 36 -1.96 7.06 -1.97
C GLU A 36 -0.94 7.70 -2.92
N SER A 37 -0.36 8.83 -2.53
CA SER A 37 0.69 9.47 -3.32
C SER A 37 1.95 8.61 -3.34
N TRP A 38 2.33 8.03 -2.20
CA TRP A 38 3.47 7.12 -2.08
C TRP A 38 3.32 5.88 -2.96
N ILE A 39 2.15 5.21 -2.94
CA ILE A 39 1.98 4.02 -3.79
C ILE A 39 2.06 4.39 -5.28
N GLY A 40 1.56 5.56 -5.67
CA GLY A 40 1.67 6.07 -7.04
C GLY A 40 3.11 6.36 -7.48
N GLU A 41 4.00 6.68 -6.54
CA GLU A 41 5.44 6.89 -6.80
C GLU A 41 6.19 5.56 -6.91
N TYR A 42 5.95 4.61 -6.01
CA TYR A 42 6.77 3.41 -5.86
C TYR A 42 6.17 2.11 -6.46
N TRP A 43 5.00 2.15 -7.09
CA TRP A 43 4.31 0.93 -7.56
C TRP A 43 5.16 0.04 -8.47
N LYS A 44 6.04 0.61 -9.30
CA LYS A 44 6.90 -0.15 -10.22
C LYS A 44 7.97 -0.94 -9.46
N ASP A 45 8.66 -0.29 -8.53
CA ASP A 45 9.69 -0.93 -7.71
C ASP A 45 9.08 -2.03 -6.83
N LEU A 46 7.89 -1.79 -6.30
CA LEU A 46 7.13 -2.77 -5.52
C LEU A 46 6.73 -3.98 -6.36
N LYS A 47 6.26 -3.74 -7.60
CA LYS A 47 5.97 -4.79 -8.57
C LYS A 47 7.21 -5.60 -8.93
N GLU A 48 8.32 -4.94 -9.25
CA GLU A 48 9.60 -5.60 -9.54
C GLU A 48 10.13 -6.38 -8.31
N GLY A 49 9.78 -5.91 -7.11
CA GLY A 49 10.01 -6.58 -5.83
C GLY A 49 9.16 -7.82 -5.55
N GLY A 50 8.15 -8.09 -6.37
CA GLY A 50 7.29 -9.26 -6.26
C GLY A 50 5.96 -9.04 -5.53
N ALA A 51 5.55 -7.79 -5.28
CA ALA A 51 4.17 -7.48 -4.91
C ALA A 51 3.31 -7.38 -6.18
N ASP A 52 2.17 -8.08 -6.21
CA ASP A 52 1.24 -8.03 -7.33
C ASP A 52 0.06 -7.07 -7.05
N GLN A 53 -0.31 -6.91 -5.78
CA GLN A 53 -1.42 -6.08 -5.36
C GLN A 53 -1.19 -5.50 -3.97
N VAL A 54 -1.94 -4.44 -3.63
CA VAL A 54 -1.86 -3.77 -2.34
C VAL A 54 -3.23 -3.48 -1.74
N ARG A 55 -3.27 -3.35 -0.41
CA ARG A 55 -4.44 -2.95 0.37
C ARG A 55 -4.06 -1.86 1.36
N LEU A 56 -4.86 -0.81 1.45
CA LEU A 56 -4.68 0.30 2.36
C LEU A 56 -5.51 0.08 3.61
N PHE A 57 -4.90 0.32 4.77
CA PHE A 57 -5.55 0.28 6.07
C PHE A 57 -5.45 1.64 6.76
N GLU A 58 -6.53 2.02 7.44
CA GLU A 58 -6.53 3.03 8.50
C GLU A 58 -6.57 2.27 9.84
N ASP A 59 -5.45 2.30 10.55
CA ASP A 59 -5.13 1.47 11.70
C ASP A 59 -5.27 -0.03 11.42
N THR A 60 -6.44 -0.59 11.69
CA THR A 60 -6.77 -2.01 11.47
C THR A 60 -7.92 -2.21 10.49
N THR A 61 -8.51 -1.13 10.02
CA THR A 61 -9.65 -1.14 9.10
C THR A 61 -9.14 -1.09 7.67
N GLU A 62 -9.49 -2.08 6.84
CA GLU A 62 -9.20 -2.02 5.41
C GLU A 62 -10.08 -0.94 4.76
N ILE A 63 -9.44 0.08 4.17
CA ILE A 63 -10.12 1.21 3.53
C ILE A 63 -10.19 1.02 2.02
N TYR A 64 -9.19 0.38 1.43
CA TYR A 64 -9.09 0.23 -0.02
C TYR A 64 -8.33 -1.03 -0.43
N GLY A 65 -8.78 -1.68 -1.51
CA GLY A 65 -8.08 -2.79 -2.16
C GLY A 65 -8.94 -4.05 -2.39
N PRO A 66 -8.34 -5.12 -2.96
CA PRO A 66 -6.98 -5.12 -3.51
C PRO A 66 -6.88 -4.28 -4.79
N MET A 67 -5.82 -3.47 -4.89
CA MET A 67 -5.45 -2.75 -6.11
C MET A 67 -4.26 -3.44 -6.76
N SER A 68 -4.38 -3.77 -8.04
CA SER A 68 -3.28 -4.34 -8.82
C SER A 68 -2.14 -3.33 -8.99
N LEU A 69 -0.90 -3.76 -8.76
CA LEU A 69 0.31 -3.02 -9.15
C LEU A 69 0.71 -3.29 -10.61
N HIS A 70 0.04 -4.22 -11.28
CA HIS A 70 0.17 -4.38 -12.71
C HIS A 70 -0.68 -3.33 -13.38
N ALA A 71 -0.03 -2.29 -13.92
CA ALA A 71 -0.67 -1.36 -14.83
C ALA A 71 -1.38 -2.16 -15.94
N GLU A 72 -2.65 -1.86 -16.17
CA GLU A 72 -3.34 -2.32 -17.36
C GLU A 72 -2.64 -1.65 -18.54
N ASP A 73 -1.93 -2.45 -19.35
CA ASP A 73 -1.37 -1.98 -20.61
C ASP A 73 -2.55 -1.53 -21.48
N ALA A 74 -2.65 -0.22 -21.70
CA ALA A 74 -3.71 0.43 -22.48
C ALA A 74 -3.34 0.50 -23.96
#